data_AF-A0AAP9WB97-F1
#
_entry.id   AF-A0AAP9WB97-F1
#
_cell.length_a   1.000
_cell.length_b   1.000
_cell.length_c   1.000
_cell.angle_alpha   90.00
_cell.angle_beta   90.00
_cell.angle_gamma   90.00
#
_symmetry.space_group_name_H-M   'P 1'
#
loop_
_entity.id
_entity.type
_entity.pdbx_description
1 polymer ?
#
loop_
_entity_poly.entity_id
_entity_poly.type
_entity_poly.pdbx_seq_one_letter_code
_entity_poly.pdbx_strand_id
1 'polypeptide(L)'
;MKIISFANTSPAFIAKEKSVTRRNWKDDYAKRFKKNELIQGWNRSPRFKGKPIGIIRLIETPYQENTFLMPEDDYAKEGFKYLDQSPHLKTGSYKDKNLKKFFEEWKQSAVLLWVVRFEYVEVFK
;
A
#
# COMPACT_ATOMS: atom_id res chain seq x y z
N MET A 1 -9.90 16.26 0.29
CA MET A 1 -9.53 14.99 -0.39
C MET A 1 -9.19 13.96 0.68
N LYS A 2 -9.55 12.68 0.48
CA LYS A 2 -9.14 11.60 1.39
C LYS A 2 -7.66 11.29 1.24
N ILE A 3 -7.06 10.67 2.24
CA ILE A 3 -5.62 10.37 2.27
C ILE A 3 -5.36 8.89 2.54
N ILE A 4 -4.29 8.35 1.95
CA ILE A 4 -3.72 7.05 2.29
C ILE A 4 -2.21 7.21 2.49
N SER A 5 -1.72 6.75 3.63
CA SER A 5 -0.29 6.81 3.99
C SER A 5 0.43 5.49 3.66
N PHE A 6 1.52 5.55 2.90
CA PHE A 6 2.28 4.38 2.44
C PHE A 6 3.48 4.00 3.32
N ALA A 7 3.89 4.86 4.27
CA ALA A 7 4.89 4.55 5.30
C ALA A 7 6.17 3.92 4.72
N ASN A 8 6.54 2.73 5.17
CA ASN A 8 7.76 2.03 4.74
C ASN A 8 7.76 1.67 3.24
N THR A 9 6.61 1.69 2.56
CA THR A 9 6.49 1.46 1.11
C THR A 9 6.45 2.73 0.27
N SER A 10 6.67 3.91 0.89
CA SER A 10 6.74 5.18 0.16
C SER A 10 7.78 5.19 -0.97
N PRO A 11 8.98 4.59 -0.84
CA PRO A 11 9.92 4.53 -1.97
C PRO A 11 9.35 3.80 -3.19
N ALA A 12 8.67 2.68 -2.98
CA ALA A 12 7.97 1.96 -4.06
C ALA A 12 6.80 2.75 -4.62
N PHE A 13 6.11 3.55 -3.78
CA PHE A 13 5.08 4.46 -4.26
C PHE A 13 5.65 5.52 -5.20
N ILE A 14 6.75 6.18 -4.81
CA ILE A 14 7.40 7.24 -5.60
C ILE A 14 7.95 6.68 -6.91
N ALA A 15 8.48 5.45 -6.89
CA ALA A 15 8.97 4.74 -8.07
C ALA A 15 7.83 4.20 -8.99
N LYS A 16 6.56 4.37 -8.61
CA LYS A 16 5.37 3.85 -9.32
C LYS A 16 5.27 2.32 -9.41
N GLU A 17 5.96 1.61 -8.53
CA GLU A 17 5.97 0.13 -8.47
C GLU A 17 4.82 -0.43 -7.60
N LYS A 18 4.28 0.39 -6.70
CA LYS A 18 3.17 0.00 -5.82
C LYS A 18 1.81 0.38 -6.44
N SER A 19 0.90 -0.58 -6.56
CA SER A 19 -0.48 -0.36 -7.06
C SER A 19 -1.57 -0.99 -6.19
N VAL A 20 -1.17 -1.66 -5.10
CA VAL A 20 -2.08 -2.28 -4.12
C VAL A 20 -1.63 -1.92 -2.72
N THR A 21 -2.57 -1.74 -1.80
CA THR A 21 -2.29 -1.68 -0.36
C THR A 21 -3.40 -2.33 0.45
N ARG A 22 -3.03 -3.16 1.42
CA ARG A 22 -3.99 -3.73 2.39
C ARG A 22 -4.05 -2.95 3.70
N ARG A 23 -5.23 -2.87 4.30
CA ARG A 23 -5.52 -2.05 5.47
C ARG A 23 -6.39 -2.76 6.49
N ASN A 24 -6.00 -2.68 7.75
CA ASN A 24 -6.86 -3.06 8.88
C ASN A 24 -7.71 -1.84 9.27
N TRP A 25 -8.75 -1.57 8.50
CA TRP A 25 -9.70 -0.49 8.73
C TRP A 25 -11.00 -1.02 9.31
N LYS A 26 -11.69 -0.18 10.10
CA LYS A 26 -13.10 -0.39 10.42
C LYS A 26 -13.96 -0.21 9.17
N ASP A 27 -15.04 -0.97 9.08
CA ASP A 27 -15.95 -0.94 7.93
C ASP A 27 -16.46 0.45 7.60
N ASP A 28 -16.86 1.24 8.61
CA ASP A 28 -17.37 2.60 8.41
C ASP A 28 -16.32 3.58 7.86
N TYR A 29 -15.04 3.26 8.03
CA TYR A 29 -13.96 4.02 7.40
C TYR A 29 -13.76 3.57 5.96
N ALA A 30 -13.73 2.27 5.71
CA ALA A 30 -13.54 1.69 4.38
C ALA A 30 -14.68 2.04 3.41
N LYS A 31 -15.94 2.00 3.88
CA LYS A 31 -17.15 2.34 3.09
C LYS A 31 -17.13 3.77 2.51
N ARG A 32 -16.29 4.65 3.05
CA ARG A 32 -16.14 6.03 2.57
C ARG A 32 -15.47 6.07 1.20
N PHE A 33 -14.60 5.12 0.90
CA PHE A 33 -13.86 5.06 -0.37
C PHE A 33 -14.72 4.43 -1.47
N LYS A 34 -14.57 4.91 -2.70
CA LYS A 34 -15.32 4.41 -3.87
C LYS A 34 -14.41 4.27 -5.09
N LYS A 35 -14.77 3.36 -5.99
CA LYS A 35 -14.17 3.28 -7.33
C LYS A 35 -14.12 4.66 -8.00
N ASN A 36 -13.05 4.92 -8.75
CA ASN A 36 -12.73 6.16 -9.45
C ASN A 36 -12.47 7.39 -8.56
N GLU A 37 -12.49 7.23 -7.23
CA GLU A 37 -12.19 8.35 -6.33
C GLU A 37 -10.70 8.73 -6.37
N LEU A 38 -10.42 10.03 -6.37
CA LEU A 38 -9.08 10.58 -6.22
C LEU A 38 -8.67 10.66 -4.75
N ILE A 39 -7.53 10.06 -4.43
CA ILE A 39 -6.98 9.95 -3.08
C ILE A 39 -5.57 10.53 -3.08
N GLN A 40 -5.24 11.28 -2.03
CA GLN A 40 -3.89 11.79 -1.86
C GLN A 40 -3.01 10.71 -1.20
N GLY A 41 -1.90 10.36 -1.85
CA GLY A 41 -0.87 9.50 -1.29
C GLY A 41 0.05 10.28 -0.37
N TRP A 42 0.37 9.72 0.80
CA TRP A 42 1.25 10.34 1.79
C TRP A 42 2.39 9.41 2.19
N ASN A 43 3.56 9.97 2.50
CA ASN A 43 4.69 9.15 2.95
C ASN A 43 4.53 8.61 4.39
N ARG A 44 3.81 9.33 5.24
CA ARG A 44 3.41 8.92 6.60
C ARG A 44 2.15 9.69 6.98
N SER A 45 1.51 9.31 8.09
CA SER A 45 0.31 10.01 8.56
C SER A 45 0.61 11.49 8.84
N PRO A 46 -0.31 12.42 8.49
CA PRO A 46 -0.17 13.85 8.78
C PRO A 46 0.07 14.14 10.26
N ARG A 47 -0.49 13.31 11.16
CA ARG A 47 -0.28 13.43 12.62
C ARG A 47 1.19 13.28 13.03
N PHE A 48 1.99 12.61 12.20
CA PHE A 48 3.43 12.44 12.41
C PHE A 48 4.26 13.29 11.44
N LYS A 49 3.74 14.46 11.04
CA LYS A 49 4.39 15.40 10.10
C LYS A 49 4.71 14.76 8.74
N GLY A 50 3.81 13.91 8.26
CA GLY A 50 3.89 13.38 6.91
C GLY A 50 3.74 14.46 5.85
N LYS A 51 4.10 14.10 4.63
CA LYS A 51 3.97 14.95 3.45
C LYS A 51 3.25 14.17 2.35
N PRO A 52 2.44 14.84 1.54
CA PRO A 52 1.87 14.23 0.36
C PRO A 52 2.98 13.88 -0.63
N ILE A 53 2.82 12.77 -1.35
CA ILE A 53 3.78 12.24 -2.34
C ILE A 53 3.13 11.94 -3.69
N GLY A 54 1.83 12.15 -3.83
CA GLY A 54 1.14 12.02 -5.11
C GLY A 54 -0.38 11.95 -4.99
N ILE A 55 -1.02 11.71 -6.12
CA ILE A 55 -2.46 11.50 -6.27
C ILE A 55 -2.67 10.17 -6.98
N ILE A 56 -3.56 9.35 -6.44
CA ILE A 56 -3.98 8.07 -7.02
C ILE A 56 -5.47 8.07 -7.30
N ARG A 57 -5.89 7.26 -8.26
CA ARG A 57 -7.30 6.94 -8.51
C ARG A 57 -7.55 5.50 -8.11
N LEU A 58 -8.61 5.26 -7.33
CA LEU A 58 -9.00 3.89 -6.98
C LEU A 58 -9.60 3.19 -8.20
N ILE A 59 -9.07 2.03 -8.58
CA ILE A 59 -9.57 1.27 -9.74
C ILE A 59 -10.86 0.49 -9.40
N GLU A 60 -11.11 0.28 -8.11
CA GLU A 60 -12.29 -0.36 -7.57
C GLU A 60 -12.65 0.17 -6.18
N THR A 61 -13.87 -0.11 -5.73
CA THR A 61 -14.28 0.17 -4.35
C THR A 61 -13.56 -0.83 -3.46
N PRO A 62 -12.89 -0.39 -2.37
CA PRO A 62 -12.18 -1.32 -1.49
C PRO A 62 -13.07 -2.46 -1.03
N TYR A 63 -12.50 -3.67 -1.00
CA TYR A 63 -13.18 -4.90 -0.64
C TYR A 63 -12.36 -5.66 0.40
N GLN A 64 -12.98 -6.60 1.10
CA GLN A 64 -12.27 -7.46 2.05
C GLN A 64 -11.76 -8.72 1.37
N GLU A 65 -10.51 -9.07 1.64
CA GLU A 65 -9.86 -10.28 1.14
C GLU A 65 -9.07 -10.93 2.27
N ASN A 66 -9.13 -12.25 2.35
CA ASN A 66 -8.30 -13.00 3.28
C ASN A 66 -6.85 -13.03 2.76
N THR A 67 -5.86 -12.76 3.60
CA THR A 67 -4.46 -12.74 3.17
C THR A 67 -3.96 -14.07 2.60
N PHE A 68 -4.60 -15.19 2.98
CA PHE A 68 -4.31 -16.50 2.40
C PHE A 68 -4.59 -16.55 0.89
N LEU A 69 -5.56 -15.76 0.42
CA LEU A 69 -5.98 -15.69 -0.98
C LEU A 69 -5.24 -14.61 -1.77
N MET A 70 -4.24 -13.94 -1.19
CA MET A 70 -3.53 -12.88 -1.91
C MET A 70 -2.86 -13.45 -3.17
N PRO A 71 -3.09 -12.83 -4.33
CA PRO A 71 -2.37 -13.15 -5.55
C PRO A 71 -0.85 -13.05 -5.37
N GLU A 72 -0.09 -13.94 -6.01
CA GLU A 72 1.38 -13.89 -5.98
C GLU A 72 1.94 -12.57 -6.53
N ASP A 73 1.28 -12.00 -7.54
CA ASP A 73 1.70 -10.74 -8.14
C ASP A 73 1.52 -9.53 -7.21
N ASP A 74 0.71 -9.65 -6.16
CA ASP A 74 0.56 -8.61 -5.14
C ASP A 74 1.84 -8.45 -4.29
N TYR A 75 2.80 -9.38 -4.32
CA TYR A 75 4.15 -9.15 -3.80
C TYR A 75 4.82 -7.96 -4.51
N ALA A 76 4.71 -7.91 -5.85
CA ALA A 76 5.22 -6.78 -6.62
C ALA A 76 4.32 -5.55 -6.44
N LYS A 77 3.00 -5.69 -6.53
CA LYS A 77 2.06 -4.57 -6.45
C LYS A 77 1.96 -3.93 -5.06
N GLU A 78 2.31 -4.63 -3.99
CA GLU A 78 2.51 -4.03 -2.66
C GLU A 78 3.81 -3.20 -2.58
N GLY A 79 4.67 -3.27 -3.61
CA GLY A 79 5.95 -2.60 -3.68
C GLY A 79 7.09 -3.37 -3.01
N PHE A 80 6.85 -4.59 -2.54
CA PHE A 80 7.86 -5.37 -1.82
C PHE A 80 8.97 -5.87 -2.73
N LYS A 81 8.65 -6.29 -3.96
CA LYS A 81 9.66 -6.67 -4.97
C LYS A 81 10.69 -5.56 -5.21
N TYR A 82 10.21 -4.34 -5.47
CA TYR A 82 11.08 -3.18 -5.69
C TYR A 82 11.99 -2.91 -4.49
N LEU A 83 11.44 -2.98 -3.27
CA LEU A 83 12.20 -2.78 -2.05
C LEU A 83 13.24 -3.90 -1.82
N ASP A 84 12.91 -5.16 -2.09
CA ASP A 84 13.88 -6.27 -2.02
C ASP A 84 15.02 -6.11 -3.03
N GLN A 85 14.73 -5.58 -4.23
CA GLN A 85 15.74 -5.26 -5.24
C GLN A 85 16.55 -4.00 -4.91
N SER A 86 16.00 -3.11 -4.06
CA SER A 86 16.61 -1.84 -3.66
C SER A 86 16.74 -1.74 -2.14
N PRO A 87 17.56 -2.60 -1.49
CA PRO A 87 17.58 -2.72 -0.03
C PRO A 87 17.95 -1.42 0.70
N HIS A 88 18.76 -0.55 0.07
CA HIS A 88 19.12 0.76 0.60
C HIS A 88 17.91 1.73 0.75
N LEU A 89 16.78 1.44 0.10
CA LEU A 89 15.53 2.19 0.24
C LEU A 89 14.60 1.63 1.33
N LYS A 90 14.89 0.46 1.89
CA LYS A 90 14.09 -0.11 2.97
C LYS A 90 14.25 0.73 4.23
N THR A 91 13.13 1.03 4.87
CA THR A 91 13.08 1.91 6.05
C THR A 91 12.15 1.33 7.11
N GLY A 92 12.25 1.86 8.34
CA GLY A 92 11.40 1.47 9.46
C GLY A 92 11.46 -0.03 9.71
N SER A 93 10.29 -0.67 9.86
CA SER A 93 10.19 -2.11 10.13
C SER A 93 10.59 -3.01 8.97
N TYR A 94 10.94 -2.46 7.80
CA TYR A 94 11.36 -3.23 6.63
C TYR A 94 12.87 -3.20 6.39
N LYS A 95 13.63 -2.35 7.09
CA LYS A 95 15.06 -2.09 6.83
C LYS A 95 15.88 -3.38 6.59
N ASP A 96 15.74 -4.35 7.48
CA ASP A 96 16.53 -5.59 7.47
C ASP A 96 15.70 -6.84 7.14
N LYS A 97 14.48 -6.66 6.60
CA LYS A 97 13.57 -7.78 6.30
C LYS A 97 13.76 -8.30 4.88
N ASN A 98 13.69 -9.61 4.72
CA ASN A 98 13.36 -10.24 3.43
C ASN A 98 11.84 -10.12 3.20
N LEU A 99 11.42 -9.27 2.26
CA LEU A 99 10.01 -8.95 2.11
C LEU A 99 9.24 -10.04 1.36
N LYS A 100 9.89 -10.86 0.53
CA LYS A 100 9.25 -12.05 -0.05
C LYS A 100 8.89 -13.05 1.05
N LYS A 101 9.83 -13.37 1.97
CA LYS A 101 9.53 -14.24 3.12
C LYS A 101 8.42 -13.66 3.99
N PHE A 102 8.49 -12.37 4.30
CA PHE A 102 7.43 -11.67 5.05
C PHE A 102 6.07 -11.74 4.34
N PHE A 103 6.03 -11.61 3.01
CA PHE A 103 4.80 -11.72 2.22
C PHE A 103 4.20 -13.13 2.33
N GLU A 104 5.02 -14.18 2.21
CA GLU A 104 4.55 -15.57 2.38
C GLU A 104 4.00 -15.83 3.79
N GLU A 105 4.71 -15.36 4.83
CA GLU A 105 4.23 -15.46 6.22
C GLU A 105 2.92 -14.69 6.41
N TRP A 106 2.79 -13.52 5.78
CA TRP A 106 1.57 -12.73 5.83
C TRP A 106 0.40 -13.42 5.12
N LYS A 107 0.64 -14.09 4.00
CA LYS A 107 -0.38 -14.96 3.37
C LYS A 107 -0.86 -16.03 4.34
N GLN A 108 0.06 -16.73 4.99
CA GLN A 108 -0.25 -17.82 5.91
C GLN A 108 -1.00 -17.37 7.17
N SER A 109 -0.88 -16.10 7.57
CA SER A 109 -1.63 -15.56 8.73
C SER A 109 -3.15 -15.55 8.55
N ALA A 110 -3.65 -15.71 7.32
CA ALA A 110 -5.07 -15.84 6.98
C ALA A 110 -6.00 -14.77 7.60
N VAL A 111 -5.52 -13.52 7.69
CA VAL A 111 -6.29 -12.40 8.26
C VAL A 111 -7.14 -11.71 7.20
N LEU A 112 -8.31 -11.20 7.58
CA LEU A 112 -9.18 -10.44 6.67
C LEU A 112 -8.77 -8.96 6.67
N LEU A 113 -8.45 -8.41 5.50
CA LEU A 113 -8.04 -7.01 5.34
C LEU A 113 -8.77 -6.32 4.18
N TRP A 114 -8.89 -5.00 4.27
CA TRP A 114 -9.39 -4.19 3.17
C TRP A 114 -8.31 -4.01 2.11
N VAL A 115 -8.58 -4.46 0.89
CA VAL A 115 -7.71 -4.29 -0.28
C VAL A 115 -8.07 -2.99 -0.97
N VAL A 116 -7.06 -2.17 -1.22
CA VAL A 116 -7.18 -0.94 -2.00
C VAL A 116 -6.29 -1.07 -3.22
N ARG A 117 -6.90 -1.17 -4.40
CA ARG A 117 -6.20 -1.16 -5.69
C ARG A 117 -6.29 0.21 -6.33
N PHE A 118 -5.22 0.67 -6.95
CA PHE A 118 -5.14 2.02 -7.48
C PHE A 118 -4.18 2.14 -8.65
N GLU A 119 -4.34 3.24 -9.38
CA GLU A 119 -3.42 3.70 -10.41
C GLU A 119 -2.96 5.13 -10.12
N TYR A 120 -1.82 5.51 -10.69
CA TYR A 120 -1.24 6.82 -10.48
C TYR A 120 -1.88 7.87 -11.38
N VAL A 121 -2.27 8.99 -10.78
CA VAL A 121 -2.63 10.22 -11.50
C VAL A 121 -1.41 11.13 -11.54
N GLU A 122 -0.74 11.29 -10.40
CA GLU A 122 0.46 12.13 -10.28
C GLU A 122 1.35 11.61 -9.15
N VAL A 123 2.67 11.76 -9.29
CA VAL A 123 3.64 11.55 -8.22
C VAL A 123 4.39 12.86 -8.03
N PHE A 124 4.43 13.35 -6.80
CA PHE A 124 5.10 14.60 -6.46
C PHE A 124 6.61 14.35 -6.32
N LYS A 125 7.40 15.23 -6.93
CA LYS A 125 8.87 15.20 -6.85
C LYS A 125 9.35 15.88 -5.57
#